data_AF-A0A378JTM5-F1
#
_entry.id   AF-A0A378JTM5-F1
#
_cell.length_a   1.000
_cell.length_b   1.000
_cell.length_c   1.000
_cell.angle_alpha   90.00
_cell.angle_beta   90.00
_cell.angle_gamma   90.00
#
_symmetry.space_group_name_H-M   'P 1'
#
loop_
_entity.id
_entity.type
_entity.pdbx_description
1 polymer ?
#
loop_
_entity_poly.entity_id
_entity_poly.type
_entity_poly.pdbx_seq_one_letter_code
_entity_poly.pdbx_strand_id
1 'polypeptide(L)'
;MLNKYVRTTIIAITKYILPVVLLLLLAPQFVQFSSQLTQTNQFFQLHQIAFLLVHSLFYLALYWLWPRIIHVLVNRSSHDITQEQINSALKAKWYLLAALVFFEVLVWWR
;
A
#
# COMPACT_ATOMS: atom_id res chain seq x y z
N MET A 1 12.56 9.48 -37.64
CA MET A 1 11.41 8.53 -37.62
C MET A 1 11.68 7.27 -36.79
N LEU A 2 12.92 6.75 -36.77
CA LEU A 2 13.34 5.59 -35.98
C LEU A 2 12.92 5.67 -34.49
N ASN A 3 13.11 6.84 -33.86
CA ASN A 3 12.79 7.04 -32.44
C ASN A 3 11.28 6.92 -32.12
N LYS A 4 10.41 7.31 -33.07
CA LYS A 4 8.94 7.21 -32.91
C LYS A 4 8.46 5.77 -33.08
N TYR A 5 9.09 5.01 -33.99
CA TYR A 5 8.86 3.58 -34.15
C TYR A 5 9.33 2.79 -32.93
N VAL A 6 10.55 3.03 -32.45
CA VAL A 6 11.10 2.38 -31.24
C VAL A 6 10.20 2.63 -30.02
N ARG A 7 9.78 3.88 -29.80
CA ARG A 7 8.85 4.22 -28.70
C ARG A 7 7.50 3.49 -28.83
N THR A 8 6.95 3.42 -30.03
CA THR A 8 5.65 2.75 -30.27
C THR A 8 5.77 1.24 -30.07
N THR A 9 6.88 0.64 -30.52
CA THR A 9 7.17 -0.79 -30.34
C THR A 9 7.38 -1.14 -28.87
N ILE A 10 8.12 -0.33 -28.10
CA ILE A 10 8.28 -0.53 -26.65
C ILE A 10 6.92 -0.49 -25.95
N ILE A 11 6.08 0.52 -26.26
CA ILE A 11 4.74 0.62 -25.66
C ILE A 11 3.88 -0.60 -26.01
N ALA A 12 3.94 -1.09 -27.26
CA ALA A 12 3.20 -2.27 -27.68
C ALA A 12 3.69 -3.54 -26.98
N ILE A 13 5.01 -3.75 -26.91
CA ILE A 13 5.62 -4.91 -26.22
C ILE A 13 5.27 -4.88 -24.73
N THR A 14 5.41 -3.73 -24.06
CA THR A 14 5.08 -3.58 -22.64
C THR A 14 3.59 -3.78 -22.36
N LYS A 15 2.69 -3.38 -23.27
CA LYS A 15 1.25 -3.57 -23.08
C LYS A 15 0.78 -5.01 -23.30
N TYR A 16 1.38 -5.72 -24.26
CA TYR A 16 0.84 -7.02 -24.69
C TYR A 16 1.76 -8.20 -24.32
N ILE A 17 3.06 -8.09 -24.57
CA ILE A 17 4.00 -9.19 -24.37
C ILE A 17 4.39 -9.31 -22.90
N LEU A 18 4.70 -8.18 -22.25
CA LEU A 18 5.12 -8.18 -20.84
C LEU A 18 4.09 -8.82 -19.90
N PRO A 19 2.77 -8.51 -19.94
CA PRO A 19 1.81 -9.15 -19.05
C PRO A 19 1.66 -10.65 -19.34
N VAL A 20 1.76 -11.08 -20.60
CA VAL A 20 1.66 -12.51 -20.97
C VAL A 20 2.88 -13.29 -20.46
N VAL A 21 4.08 -12.75 -20.63
CA VAL A 21 5.31 -13.36 -20.09
C VAL A 21 5.26 -13.39 -18.56
N LEU A 22 4.81 -12.32 -17.93
CA LEU A 22 4.63 -12.27 -16.48
C LEU A 22 3.65 -13.34 -16.00
N LEU A 23 2.51 -13.51 -16.67
CA LEU A 23 1.53 -14.55 -16.38
C LEU A 23 2.13 -15.96 -16.54
N LEU A 24 2.87 -16.21 -17.61
CA LEU A 24 3.53 -17.50 -17.85
C LEU A 24 4.57 -17.85 -16.80
N LEU A 25 5.27 -16.85 -16.25
CA LEU A 25 6.25 -17.06 -15.18
C LEU A 25 5.58 -17.21 -13.81
N LEU A 26 4.53 -16.45 -13.54
CA LEU A 26 3.85 -16.46 -12.25
C LEU A 26 2.88 -17.64 -12.08
N ALA A 27 2.17 -18.05 -13.14
CA ALA A 27 1.20 -19.13 -13.09
C ALA A 27 1.75 -20.44 -12.48
N PRO A 28 2.90 -20.99 -12.93
CA PRO A 28 3.45 -22.21 -12.34
C PRO A 28 3.90 -22.00 -10.89
N GLN A 29 4.37 -20.81 -10.52
CA GLN A 29 4.71 -20.50 -9.12
C GLN A 29 3.46 -20.48 -8.24
N PHE A 30 2.37 -19.86 -8.70
CA PHE A 30 1.09 -19.89 -7.97
C PHE A 30 0.54 -21.31 -7.79
N VAL A 31 0.71 -22.19 -8.78
CA VAL A 31 0.31 -23.61 -8.68
C VAL A 31 1.23 -24.36 -7.72
N GLN A 32 2.54 -24.18 -7.82
CA GLN A 32 3.54 -24.85 -6.97
C GLN A 32 3.38 -24.46 -5.50
N PHE A 33 3.11 -23.18 -5.22
CA PHE A 33 2.91 -22.67 -3.87
C PHE A 33 1.44 -22.74 -3.41
N SER A 34 0.53 -23.31 -4.21
CA SER A 34 -0.91 -23.32 -3.92
C SER A 34 -1.25 -23.93 -2.56
N SER A 35 -0.54 -24.99 -2.14
CA SER A 35 -0.77 -25.64 -0.85
C SER A 35 -0.31 -24.77 0.33
N GLN A 36 0.88 -24.18 0.27
CA GLN A 36 1.36 -23.26 1.30
C GLN A 36 0.53 -21.97 1.34
N LEU A 37 0.13 -21.46 0.17
CA LEU A 37 -0.77 -20.31 0.06
C LEU A 37 -2.15 -20.63 0.65
N THR A 38 -2.66 -21.83 0.45
CA THR A 38 -3.93 -22.28 1.04
C THR A 38 -3.83 -22.39 2.56
N GLN A 39 -2.76 -22.99 3.10
CA GLN A 39 -2.53 -23.06 4.55
C GLN A 39 -2.36 -21.67 5.17
N THR A 40 -1.63 -20.78 4.49
CA THR A 40 -1.47 -19.39 4.91
C THR A 40 -2.81 -18.66 4.89
N ASN A 41 -3.62 -18.86 3.85
CA ASN A 41 -4.95 -18.28 3.75
C ASN A 41 -5.88 -18.80 4.85
N GLN A 42 -5.83 -20.09 5.19
CA GLN A 42 -6.57 -20.67 6.31
C GLN A 42 -6.12 -20.09 7.65
N PHE A 43 -4.81 -19.90 7.85
CA PHE A 43 -4.28 -19.23 9.06
C PHE A 43 -4.79 -17.78 9.17
N PHE A 44 -4.78 -17.03 8.06
CA PHE A 44 -5.31 -15.67 8.01
C PHE A 44 -6.82 -15.63 8.25
N GLN A 45 -7.58 -16.58 7.74
CA GLN A 45 -9.03 -16.69 8.02
C GLN A 45 -9.29 -17.00 9.49
N LEU A 46 -8.54 -17.93 10.09
CA LEU A 46 -8.68 -18.29 11.50
C LEU A 46 -8.39 -17.09 12.43
N HIS A 47 -7.40 -16.27 12.07
CA HIS A 47 -6.95 -15.12 12.86
C HIS A 47 -7.42 -13.78 12.29
N GLN A 48 -8.43 -13.78 11.40
CA GLN A 48 -8.86 -12.58 10.66
C GLN A 48 -9.24 -11.45 11.62
N ILE A 49 -10.00 -11.75 12.66
CA ILE A 49 -10.44 -10.78 13.67
C ILE A 49 -9.23 -10.23 14.43
N ALA A 50 -8.28 -11.08 14.84
CA ALA A 50 -7.07 -10.64 15.53
C ALA A 50 -6.21 -9.73 14.64
N PHE A 51 -6.10 -10.06 13.35
CA PHE A 51 -5.37 -9.25 12.38
C PHE A 51 -6.04 -7.89 12.16
N LEU A 52 -7.37 -7.88 12.00
CA LEU A 52 -8.16 -6.65 11.92
C LEU A 52 -7.96 -5.78 13.17
N LEU A 53 -8.07 -6.36 14.37
CA LEU A 53 -7.89 -5.64 15.62
C LEU A 53 -6.48 -5.03 15.72
N VAL A 54 -5.43 -5.81 15.45
CA VAL A 54 -4.05 -5.31 15.50
C VAL A 54 -3.83 -4.21 14.45
N HIS A 55 -4.39 -4.38 13.24
CA HIS A 55 -4.28 -3.40 12.16
C HIS A 55 -4.99 -2.09 12.51
N SER A 56 -6.23 -2.18 13.02
CA SER A 56 -7.00 -1.05 13.52
C SER A 56 -6.27 -0.32 14.64
N LEU A 57 -5.73 -1.05 15.62
CA LEU A 57 -5.00 -0.50 16.75
C LEU A 57 -3.69 0.18 16.30
N PHE A 58 -3.00 -0.39 15.30
CA PHE A 58 -1.82 0.22 14.69
C PHE A 58 -2.15 1.56 14.03
N TYR A 59 -3.20 1.63 13.21
CA TYR A 59 -3.61 2.88 12.55
C TYR A 59 -4.07 3.92 13.57
N LEU A 60 -4.77 3.51 14.62
CA LEU A 60 -5.25 4.41 15.67
C LEU A 60 -4.09 4.96 16.52
N ALA A 61 -3.11 4.11 16.84
CA ALA A 61 -1.87 4.54 17.48
C ALA A 61 -1.10 5.53 16.60
N LEU A 62 -0.98 5.26 15.29
CA LEU A 62 -0.32 6.17 14.36
C LEU A 62 -1.07 7.50 14.21
N TYR A 63 -2.41 7.47 14.18
CA TYR A 63 -3.24 8.67 14.15
C TYR A 63 -3.02 9.56 15.37
N TRP A 64 -2.95 8.98 16.57
CA TRP A 64 -2.64 9.72 17.79
C TRP A 64 -1.20 10.20 17.86
N LEU A 65 -0.25 9.41 17.35
CA LEU A 65 1.15 9.80 17.35
C LEU A 65 1.50 10.82 16.26
N TRP A 66 0.68 10.92 15.22
CA TRP A 66 0.87 11.82 14.08
C TRP A 66 1.23 13.27 14.45
N PRO A 67 0.44 13.99 15.28
CA PRO A 67 0.80 15.35 15.67
C PRO A 67 2.16 15.43 16.37
N ARG A 68 2.48 14.43 17.21
CA ARG A 68 3.77 14.38 17.92
C ARG A 68 4.93 14.18 16.93
N ILE A 69 4.75 13.34 15.91
CA ILE A 69 5.74 13.14 14.84
C ILE A 69 5.95 14.46 14.08
N ILE A 70 4.87 15.13 13.67
CA ILE A 70 4.97 16.42 12.94
C ILE A 70 5.70 17.47 13.79
N HIS A 71 5.34 17.61 15.07
CA HIS A 71 6.03 18.56 15.95
C HIS A 71 7.51 18.24 16.14
N VAL A 72 7.87 16.97 16.31
CA VAL A 72 9.28 16.55 16.41
C VAL A 72 10.03 16.82 15.11
N LEU A 73 9.41 16.57 13.95
CA LEU A 73 10.02 16.85 12.64
C LEU A 73 10.24 18.35 12.44
N VAL A 74 9.25 19.17 12.77
CA VAL A 74 9.32 20.63 12.68
C VAL A 74 10.41 21.16 13.61
N ASN A 75 10.47 20.70 14.85
CA ASN A 75 11.47 21.15 15.83
C ASN A 75 12.90 20.72 15.48
N ARG A 76 13.07 19.65 14.68
CA ARG A 76 14.38 19.20 14.17
C ARG A 76 14.75 19.83 12.83
N SER A 77 13.82 20.51 12.17
CA SER A 77 14.08 21.16 10.89
C SER A 77 14.82 22.46 11.13
N SER A 78 15.97 22.62 10.46
CA SER A 78 16.69 23.91 10.43
C SER A 78 16.06 24.94 9.48
N HIS A 79 15.02 24.54 8.73
CA HIS A 79 14.30 25.43 7.81
C HIS A 79 13.04 25.99 8.47
N ASP A 80 12.72 27.24 8.18
CA ASP A 80 11.46 27.87 8.57
C ASP A 80 10.28 27.18 7.87
N ILE A 81 9.58 26.34 8.63
CA ILE A 81 8.33 25.72 8.19
C ILE A 81 7.18 26.66 8.52
N THR A 82 6.46 27.09 7.50
CA THR A 82 5.30 27.97 7.67
C THR A 82 4.13 27.26 8.37
N GLN A 83 3.32 28.02 9.10
CA GLN A 83 2.15 27.47 9.80
C GLN A 83 1.15 26.78 8.84
N GLU A 84 1.04 27.23 7.60
CA GLU A 84 0.19 26.59 6.59
C GLU A 84 0.66 25.17 6.24
N GLN A 85 1.97 24.96 6.11
CA GLN A 85 2.55 23.64 5.84
C GLN A 85 2.35 22.69 7.01
N ILE A 86 2.51 23.19 8.25
CA ILE A 86 2.24 22.42 9.47
C ILE A 86 0.77 22.00 9.52
N ASN A 87 -0.15 22.94 9.25
CA ASN A 87 -1.58 22.66 9.23
C ASN A 87 -1.96 21.64 8.16
N SER A 88 -1.34 21.71 6.97
CA SER A 88 -1.53 20.72 5.90
C SER A 88 -1.02 19.34 6.33
N ALA A 89 0.17 19.27 6.93
CA ALA A 89 0.74 18.02 7.43
C ALA A 89 -0.11 17.41 8.56
N LEU A 90 -0.67 18.23 9.45
CA LEU A 90 -1.57 17.76 10.51
C LEU A 90 -2.89 17.22 9.95
N LYS A 91 -3.41 17.79 8.85
CA LYS A 91 -4.60 17.27 8.15
C LYS A 91 -4.35 15.90 7.51
N ALA A 92 -3.10 15.55 7.20
CA ALA A 92 -2.78 14.26 6.60
C ALA A 92 -3.15 13.05 7.50
N LYS A 93 -3.38 13.26 8.80
CA LYS A 93 -3.94 12.23 9.70
C LYS A 93 -5.25 11.62 9.19
N TRP A 94 -6.05 12.38 8.44
CA TRP A 94 -7.31 11.89 7.89
C TRP A 94 -7.09 10.84 6.79
N TYR A 95 -5.96 10.89 6.09
CA TYR A 95 -5.59 9.83 5.14
C TYR A 95 -5.29 8.51 5.85
N LEU A 96 -4.79 8.55 7.09
CA LEU A 96 -4.62 7.33 7.90
C LEU A 96 -5.96 6.66 8.21
N LEU A 97 -6.98 7.45 8.55
CA LEU A 97 -8.34 6.94 8.78
C LEU A 97 -8.96 6.42 7.49
N ALA A 98 -8.79 7.14 6.38
CA ALA A 98 -9.27 6.68 5.08
C ALA A 98 -8.62 5.36 4.65
N ALA A 99 -7.30 5.23 4.87
CA ALA A 99 -6.56 3.99 4.61
C ALA A 99 -7.07 2.85 5.49
N LEU A 100 -7.29 3.09 6.79
CA LEU A 100 -7.88 2.09 7.69
C LEU A 100 -9.22 1.58 7.15
N VAL A 101 -10.17 2.49 6.86
CA VAL A 101 -11.49 2.11 6.34
C VAL A 101 -11.36 1.36 5.01
N PHE A 102 -10.50 1.82 4.11
CA PHE A 102 -10.29 1.17 2.81
C PHE A 102 -9.78 -0.28 2.97
N PHE A 103 -8.82 -0.50 3.85
CA PHE A 103 -8.30 -1.84 4.12
C PHE A 103 -9.32 -2.73 4.84
N GLU A 104 -10.11 -2.20 5.79
CA GLU A 104 -11.17 -2.98 6.44
C GLU A 104 -12.26 -3.40 5.45
N VAL A 105 -12.69 -2.50 4.55
CA VAL A 105 -13.65 -2.82 3.49
C VAL A 105 -13.10 -3.90 2.56
N LEU A 106 -11.82 -3.81 2.17
CA LEU A 106 -11.15 -4.83 1.35
C LEU A 106 -11.11 -6.21 2.02
N VAL A 107 -10.92 -6.24 3.34
CA VAL A 107 -10.90 -7.50 4.10
C VAL A 107 -12.30 -8.09 4.27
N TRP A 108 -13.33 -7.25 4.41
CA TRP A 108 -14.73 -7.70 4.49
C TRP A 108 -15.36 -8.06 3.14
N TRP A 109 -14.86 -7.50 2.04
CA TRP A 109 -15.34 -7.82 0.70
C TRP A 109 -14.97 -9.25 0.25
N ARG A 110 -14.07 -9.93 0.95
CA ARG A 110 -13.59 -11.28 0.64
C ARG A 110 -14.35 -12.36 1.39
#